data_AF-A0A9E2KXA1-F1
#
_entry.id   AF-A0A9E2KXA1-F1
#
_cell.length_a   1.000
_cell.length_b   1.000
_cell.length_c   1.000
_cell.angle_alpha   90.00
_cell.angle_beta   90.00
_cell.angle_gamma   90.00
#
_symmetry.space_group_name_H-M   'P 1'
#
loop_
_entity.id
_entity.type
_entity.pdbx_description
1 polymer ?
#
loop_
_entity_poly.entity_id
_entity_poly.type
_entity_poly.pdbx_seq_one_letter_code
_entity_poly.pdbx_strand_id
1 'polypeptide(L)'
;MEEIKKVFKHSIITAIAILTYGLVFQVKEIYIGMFSGAIVSLLAFYLICMDVKKIVASGDGSYKRGIIGYLQRYAIYIIYLGVIAKFFGLSMIISSGLGLLNVKGNILLIALSDKILKIRDKHLR
;
A
#
# COMPACT_ATOMS: atom_id res chain seq x y z
N MET A 1 -7.78 -14.89 5.16
CA MET A 1 -6.87 -14.22 6.11
C MET A 1 -5.39 -14.41 5.76
N GLU A 2 -5.00 -15.60 5.27
CA GLU A 2 -3.61 -15.88 4.90
C GLU A 2 -3.08 -15.00 3.75
N GLU A 3 -3.87 -14.77 2.71
CA GLU A 3 -3.48 -13.87 1.61
C GLU A 3 -3.22 -12.44 2.09
N ILE A 4 -4.08 -11.92 2.98
CA ILE A 4 -3.88 -10.58 3.58
C ILE A 4 -2.56 -10.54 4.36
N LYS A 5 -2.25 -11.59 5.14
CA LYS A 5 -0.96 -11.70 5.84
C LYS A 5 0.22 -11.75 4.85
N LYS A 6 0.08 -12.47 3.73
CA LYS A 6 1.09 -12.54 2.66
C LYS A 6 1.35 -11.15 2.06
N VAL A 7 0.30 -10.39 1.74
CA VAL A 7 0.39 -9.02 1.22
C VAL A 7 1.09 -8.10 2.22
N PHE A 8 0.70 -8.14 3.51
CA PHE A 8 1.35 -7.36 4.56
C PHE A 8 2.84 -7.68 4.66
N LYS A 9 3.21 -8.96 4.71
CA LYS A 9 4.60 -9.39 4.82
C LYS A 9 5.45 -8.87 3.65
N HIS A 10 4.99 -9.04 2.41
CA HIS A 10 5.73 -8.56 1.24
C HIS A 10 5.81 -7.02 1.20
N SER A 11 4.71 -6.33 1.53
CA SER A 11 4.69 -4.86 1.56
C SER A 11 5.63 -4.28 2.63
N ILE A 12 5.76 -4.93 3.80
CA ILE A 12 6.73 -4.57 4.84
C ILE A 12 8.16 -4.81 4.37
N ILE A 13 8.44 -5.97 3.77
CA ILE A 13 9.76 -6.29 3.20
C ILE A 13 10.14 -5.24 2.15
N THR A 14 9.21 -4.87 1.27
CA THR A 14 9.42 -3.86 0.25
C THR A 14 9.70 -2.48 0.87
N ALA A 15 8.96 -2.10 1.92
CA ALA A 15 9.20 -0.84 2.64
C ALA A 15 10.59 -0.81 3.30
N ILE A 16 11.03 -1.91 3.92
CA ILE A 16 12.37 -2.04 4.48
C ILE A 16 13.42 -1.91 3.38
N ALA A 17 13.24 -2.59 2.24
CA ALA A 17 14.14 -2.49 1.10
C ALA A 17 14.26 -1.05 0.56
N ILE A 18 13.14 -0.33 0.45
CA ILE A 18 13.11 1.09 0.07
C ILE A 18 13.91 1.94 1.07
N LEU A 19 13.71 1.72 2.38
CA LEU A 19 14.43 2.44 3.42
C LEU A 19 15.94 2.18 3.35
N THR A 20 16.34 0.92 3.27
CA THR A 20 17.76 0.53 3.15
C THR A 20 18.39 1.15 1.90
N TYR A 21 17.72 1.07 0.75
CA TYR A 21 18.19 1.68 -0.49
C TYR A 21 18.34 3.20 -0.34
N GLY A 22 17.33 3.89 0.20
CA GLY A 22 17.39 5.33 0.40
C GLY A 22 18.50 5.77 1.36
N LEU A 23 18.77 5.00 2.41
CA LEU A 23 19.86 5.28 3.35
C LEU A 23 21.24 5.02 2.75
N VAL A 24 21.42 3.96 1.96
CA VAL A 24 22.71 3.66 1.32
C VAL A 24 23.09 4.75 0.32
N PHE A 25 22.14 5.19 -0.50
CA PHE A 25 22.39 6.23 -1.51
C PHE A 25 22.17 7.67 -0.99
N GLN A 26 21.77 7.82 0.29
CA GLN A 26 21.51 9.11 0.94
C GLN A 26 20.50 10.01 0.18
N VAL A 27 19.54 9.40 -0.52
CA VAL A 27 18.53 10.12 -1.32
C VAL A 27 17.29 10.41 -0.48
N LYS A 28 17.11 11.67 -0.10
CA LYS A 28 16.02 12.16 0.79
C LYS A 28 14.64 11.75 0.28
N GLU A 29 14.44 11.85 -1.02
CA GLU A 29 13.22 11.48 -1.72
C GLU A 29 12.83 10.02 -1.48
N ILE A 30 13.82 9.14 -1.29
CA ILE A 30 13.58 7.72 -1.12
C ILE A 30 13.32 7.38 0.35
N TYR A 31 14.24 7.72 1.25
CA TYR A 31 14.11 7.31 2.66
C TYR A 31 13.13 8.17 3.46
N ILE A 32 12.83 9.40 3.03
CA ILE A 32 11.73 10.21 3.59
C ILE A 32 10.49 10.04 2.73
N GLY A 33 10.55 10.39 1.45
CA GLY A 33 9.36 10.42 0.58
C GLY A 33 8.75 9.05 0.36
N MET A 34 9.45 8.19 -0.39
CA MET A 34 8.97 6.88 -0.80
C MET A 34 8.70 5.95 0.39
N PHE A 35 9.58 5.96 1.40
CA PHE A 35 9.38 5.15 2.60
C PHE A 35 8.18 5.60 3.45
N SER A 36 8.01 6.90 3.71
CA SER A 36 6.84 7.37 4.45
C SER A 36 5.55 7.11 3.67
N GLY A 37 5.57 7.21 2.34
CA GLY A 37 4.46 6.83 1.48
C GLY A 37 4.13 5.35 1.60
N ALA A 38 5.14 4.48 1.67
CA ALA A 38 4.96 3.05 1.88
C ALA A 38 4.33 2.71 3.24
N ILE A 39 4.68 3.44 4.31
CA ILE A 39 4.04 3.33 5.62
C ILE A 39 2.57 3.76 5.55
N VAL A 40 2.28 4.90 4.93
CA VAL A 40 0.90 5.40 4.78
C VAL A 40 0.05 4.42 3.97
N SER A 41 0.62 3.80 2.93
CA SER A 41 -0.02 2.73 2.15
C SER A 41 -0.38 1.52 3.02
N LEU A 42 0.54 1.07 3.88
CA LEU A 42 0.32 -0.04 4.82
C LEU A 42 -0.78 0.28 5.85
N LEU A 43 -0.76 1.49 6.42
CA LEU A 43 -1.78 1.95 7.36
C LEU A 43 -3.16 2.04 6.69
N ALA A 44 -3.22 2.60 5.49
CA ALA A 44 -4.46 2.67 4.73
C ALA A 44 -4.99 1.27 4.43
N PHE A 45 -4.14 0.32 4.03
CA PHE A 45 -4.52 -1.08 3.81
C PHE A 45 -5.01 -1.78 5.08
N TYR A 46 -4.37 -1.50 6.22
CA TYR A 46 -4.79 -1.99 7.52
C TYR A 46 -6.21 -1.52 7.89
N LEU A 47 -6.49 -0.23 7.67
CA LEU A 47 -7.84 0.32 7.88
C LEU A 47 -8.87 -0.38 6.99
N ILE A 48 -8.55 -0.70 5.73
CA ILE A 48 -9.43 -1.51 4.86
C ILE A 48 -9.76 -2.85 5.51
N CYS A 49 -8.73 -3.56 5.97
CA CYS A 49 -8.91 -4.88 6.58
C CYS A 49 -9.76 -4.81 7.85
N MET A 50 -9.61 -3.75 8.64
CA MET A 50 -10.44 -3.52 9.82
C MET A 50 -11.90 -3.21 9.46
N ASP A 51 -12.14 -2.34 8.48
CA ASP A 51 -13.49 -2.02 8.03
C ASP A 51 -14.21 -3.27 7.51
N VAL A 52 -13.54 -4.06 6.68
CA VAL A 52 -14.10 -5.32 6.15
C VAL A 52 -14.43 -6.29 7.28
N LYS A 53 -13.54 -6.46 8.26
CA LYS A 53 -13.83 -7.32 9.43
C LYS A 53 -15.05 -6.84 10.20
N LYS A 54 -15.18 -5.54 10.42
CA LYS A 54 -16.34 -4.96 11.13
C LYS A 54 -17.64 -5.16 10.36
N ILE A 55 -17.62 -4.94 9.04
CA ILE A 55 -18.80 -5.12 8.17
C ILE A 55 -19.24 -6.59 8.19
N VAL A 56 -18.31 -7.53 8.01
CA VAL A 56 -18.61 -8.96 8.03
C VAL A 56 -19.13 -9.41 9.40
N ALA A 57 -18.55 -8.91 10.49
CA ALA A 57 -18.96 -9.27 11.85
C ALA A 57 -20.33 -8.69 12.25
N SER A 58 -20.68 -7.50 11.76
CA SER A 58 -21.95 -6.85 12.09
C SER A 58 -23.13 -7.35 11.26
N GLY A 59 -22.92 -8.09 10.17
CA GLY A 59 -23.98 -8.52 9.24
C GLY A 59 -24.65 -7.37 8.45
N ASP A 60 -24.53 -6.14 8.96
CA ASP A 60 -24.92 -4.90 8.31
C ASP A 60 -23.94 -4.55 7.19
N GLY A 61 -24.25 -5.04 5.99
CA GLY A 61 -23.69 -4.58 4.72
C GLY A 61 -24.13 -3.16 4.36
N SER A 62 -24.12 -2.23 5.33
CA SER A 62 -24.53 -0.86 5.09
C SER A 62 -23.53 -0.21 4.12
N TYR A 63 -23.91 -0.14 2.85
CA TYR A 63 -23.16 0.48 1.74
C TYR A 63 -22.58 1.85 2.14
N LYS A 64 -23.29 2.59 3.01
CA LYS A 64 -22.86 3.85 3.61
C LYS A 64 -21.54 3.73 4.39
N ARG A 65 -21.33 2.68 5.19
CA ARG A 65 -20.05 2.45 5.91
C ARG A 65 -18.90 2.17 4.96
N GLY A 66 -19.15 1.43 3.89
CA GLY A 66 -18.17 1.20 2.82
C GLY A 66 -17.72 2.50 2.16
N ILE A 67 -18.67 3.39 1.82
CA ILE A 67 -18.37 4.70 1.23
C ILE A 67 -17.59 5.59 2.21
N ILE A 68 -18.00 5.65 3.47
CA ILE A 68 -17.33 6.49 4.48
C ILE A 68 -15.87 6.03 4.68
N GLY A 69 -15.65 4.71 4.82
CA GLY A 69 -14.30 4.16 4.95
C GLY A 69 -13.44 4.42 3.71
N TYR A 70 -14.04 4.41 2.51
CA TYR A 70 -13.36 4.78 1.28
C TYR A 70 -12.96 6.26 1.27
N LEU A 71 -13.89 7.16 1.60
CA LEU A 71 -13.65 8.60 1.63
C LEU A 71 -12.54 8.96 2.63
N GLN A 72 -12.55 8.33 3.81
CA GLN A 72 -11.54 8.54 4.85
C GLN A 72 -10.13 8.22 4.37
N ARG A 73 -9.95 7.21 3.52
CA ARG A 73 -8.63 6.84 2.97
C ARG A 73 -8.12 7.87 1.96
N TYR A 74 -9.00 8.38 1.10
CA TYR A 74 -8.64 9.46 0.19
C TYR A 74 -8.30 10.74 0.94
N ALA A 75 -9.03 11.04 2.02
CA ALA A 75 -8.68 12.14 2.90
C ALA A 75 -7.28 11.97 3.50
N ILE A 76 -6.93 10.77 3.99
CA ILE A 76 -5.58 10.47 4.51
C ILE A 76 -4.52 10.73 3.43
N TYR A 77 -4.73 10.24 2.19
CA TYR A 77 -3.75 10.46 1.11
C TYR A 77 -3.63 11.92 0.71
N ILE A 78 -4.74 12.67 0.63
CA ILE A 78 -4.74 14.09 0.29
C ILE A 78 -4.03 14.90 1.38
N ILE A 79 -4.33 14.64 2.65
CA ILE A 79 -3.68 15.32 3.78
C ILE A 79 -2.18 15.01 3.77
N TYR A 80 -1.80 13.74 3.62
CA TYR A 80 -0.40 13.33 3.58
C TYR A 80 0.36 14.00 2.42
N LEU A 81 -0.16 13.93 1.19
CA LEU A 81 0.48 14.57 0.04
C LEU A 81 0.48 16.09 0.16
N GLY A 82 -0.55 16.70 0.75
CA GLY A 82 -0.61 18.14 1.02
C GLY A 82 0.45 18.59 2.03
N VAL A 83 0.70 17.80 3.07
CA VAL A 83 1.79 18.04 4.02
C VAL A 83 3.14 17.92 3.32
N ILE A 84 3.38 16.84 2.56
CA ILE A 84 4.62 16.66 1.79
C ILE A 84 4.85 17.82 0.81
N ALA A 85 3.79 18.25 0.10
CA ALA A 85 3.85 19.34 -0.86
C ALA A 85 4.26 20.66 -0.22
N LYS A 86 3.74 20.97 0.97
CA LYS A 86 4.04 22.21 1.69
C LYS A 86 5.51 22.30 2.11
N PHE A 87 6.15 21.18 2.45
CA PHE A 87 7.49 21.19 3.05
C PHE A 87 8.63 20.79 2.11
N PHE A 88 8.39 20.00 1.07
CA PHE A 88 9.48 19.33 0.32
C PHE A 88 9.40 19.43 -1.21
N GLY A 89 8.36 20.06 -1.78
CA GLY A 89 8.23 20.30 -3.22
C GLY A 89 7.86 19.08 -4.08
N LEU A 90 7.80 19.27 -5.40
CA LEU A 90 7.26 18.29 -6.37
C LEU A 90 7.98 16.94 -6.38
N SER A 91 9.31 16.91 -6.29
CA SER A 91 10.09 15.66 -6.29
C SER A 91 9.71 14.74 -5.13
N MET A 92 9.50 15.33 -3.95
CA MET A 92 9.07 14.58 -2.77
C MET A 92 7.63 14.08 -2.91
N ILE A 93 6.73 14.86 -3.51
CA ILE A 93 5.34 14.41 -3.79
C ILE A 93 5.36 13.19 -4.70
N ILE A 94 6.16 13.21 -5.76
CA ILE A 94 6.24 12.09 -6.72
C ILE A 94 6.77 10.84 -6.03
N SER A 95 7.89 10.96 -5.30
CA SER A 95 8.47 9.82 -4.57
C SER A 95 7.55 9.28 -3.49
N SER A 96 6.91 10.15 -2.70
CA SER A 96 5.85 9.79 -1.75
C SER A 96 4.66 9.11 -2.42
N GLY A 97 4.22 9.61 -3.59
CA GLY A 97 3.19 9.00 -4.41
C GLY A 97 3.55 7.59 -4.87
N LEU A 98 4.79 7.38 -5.30
CA LEU A 98 5.30 6.03 -5.62
C LEU A 98 5.28 5.12 -4.38
N GLY A 99 5.66 5.65 -3.22
CA GLY A 99 5.54 4.96 -1.94
C GLY A 99 4.12 4.53 -1.60
N LEU A 100 3.12 5.39 -1.84
CA LEU A 100 1.70 5.08 -1.61
C LEU A 100 1.21 3.89 -2.44
N LEU A 101 1.86 3.59 -3.57
CA LEU A 101 1.54 2.44 -4.42
C LEU A 101 2.12 1.12 -3.90
N ASN A 102 2.95 1.12 -2.85
CA ASN A 102 3.64 -0.07 -2.33
C ASN A 102 2.71 -1.29 -2.15
N VAL A 103 1.61 -1.12 -1.42
CA VAL A 103 0.68 -2.23 -1.17
C VAL A 103 -0.04 -2.68 -2.45
N LYS A 104 -0.49 -1.73 -3.28
CA LYS A 104 -1.18 -2.05 -4.56
C LYS A 104 -0.25 -2.79 -5.53
N GLY A 105 1.01 -2.35 -5.61
CA GLY A 105 2.04 -3.00 -6.40
C GLY A 105 2.30 -4.42 -5.92
N ASN A 106 2.43 -4.63 -4.60
CA ASN A 106 2.60 -5.97 -4.04
C ASN A 106 1.41 -6.89 -4.31
N ILE A 107 0.17 -6.41 -4.21
CA ILE A 107 -1.03 -7.19 -4.58
C ILE A 107 -0.96 -7.60 -6.04
N LEU A 108 -0.64 -6.66 -6.94
CA LEU A 108 -0.56 -6.91 -8.37
C LEU A 108 0.57 -7.90 -8.72
N LEU A 109 1.73 -7.78 -8.08
CA LEU A 109 2.84 -8.71 -8.23
C LEU A 109 2.48 -10.13 -7.79
N ILE A 110 1.80 -10.28 -6.65
CA ILE A 110 1.34 -11.61 -6.19
C ILE A 110 0.33 -12.19 -7.19
N ALA A 111 -0.66 -11.40 -7.63
CA ALA A 111 -1.67 -11.86 -8.59
C ALA A 111 -1.06 -12.27 -9.95
N LEU A 112 -0.06 -11.52 -10.45
CA LEU A 112 0.67 -11.88 -11.66
C LEU A 112 1.49 -13.15 -11.47
N SER A 113 2.19 -13.27 -10.34
CA SER A 113 3.01 -14.45 -10.02
C SER A 113 2.17 -15.72 -10.01
N ASP A 114 1.00 -15.68 -9.37
CA ASP A 114 0.07 -16.81 -9.31
C ASP A 114 -0.48 -17.15 -10.70
N LYS A 115 -0.74 -16.15 -11.55
CA LYS A 115 -1.21 -16.36 -12.93
C LYS A 115 -0.13 -17.02 -13.80
N ILE A 116 1.12 -16.59 -13.67
CA ILE A 116 2.26 -17.16 -14.40
C ILE A 116 2.50 -18.61 -13.96
N LEU A 117 2.48 -18.89 -12.65
CA LEU A 117 2.60 -20.24 -12.12
C LEU A 117 1.51 -21.17 -12.68
N LYS A 118 0.27 -20.68 -12.75
CA LYS A 118 -0.87 -21.44 -13.28
C LYS A 118 -0.74 -21.74 -14.79
N ILE A 119 -0.13 -20.84 -15.56
CA ILE A 119 0.15 -21.06 -16.99
C ILE A 119 1.26 -22.09 -17.17
N ARG A 120 2.35 -21.94 -16.39
CA ARG A 120 3.49 -22.88 -16.38
C ARG A 120 3.02 -24.30 -16.08
N ASP A 121 2.27 -24.49 -15.00
CA ASP A 121 1.82 -25.83 -14.58
C ASP A 121 0.82 -26.47 -15.57
N LYS A 122 0.17 -25.65 -16.42
CA LYS A 122 -0.73 -26.13 -17.49
C LYS A 122 0.00 -26.54 -18.77
N HIS A 123 1.20 -26.00 -19.03
CA HIS A 123 1.98 -26.29 -20.25
C HIS A 123 3.18 -27.23 -20.00
N LEU A 124 3.51 -27.51 -18.74
CA LEU A 124 4.61 -28.41 -18.34
C LEU A 124 4.11 -29.73 -17.71
N ARG A 125 2.86 -30.13 -18.01
CA ARG A 125 2.33 -31.48 -17.75
C ARG A 125 2.10 -32.20 -19.06
#